data_AF-A0A4C1YW80-F1
#
_entry.id   AF-A0A4C1YW80-F1
#
_cell.length_a   1.000
_cell.length_b   1.000
_cell.length_c   1.000
_cell.angle_alpha   90.00
_cell.angle_beta   90.00
_cell.angle_gamma   90.00
#
_symmetry.space_group_name_H-M   'P 1'
#
loop_
_entity.id
_entity.type
_entity.pdbx_description
1 polymer ?
#
loop_
_entity_poly.entity_id
_entity_poly.type
_entity_poly.pdbx_seq_one_letter_code
_entity_poly.pdbx_strand_id
1 'polypeptide(L)'
;MDSKRVTRSWVIRVKIKGLFSRNMRYMTAQTMRILKLAPQCVEHATVVVCSHLTDIAESLIYDAAAPYILIGQDIWGLILSPQIKSGRANQPTASLTHLGRILHVCCSGLSLPINIIHHLRPSDTSDVVLNDIVK
;
A
#
# COMPACT_ATOMS: atom_id res chain seq x y z
N MET A 1 -39.46 15.96 10.42
CA MET A 1 -39.27 14.54 10.78
C MET A 1 -37.87 14.10 10.39
N ASP A 2 -37.25 13.37 11.30
CA ASP A 2 -35.85 12.96 11.40
C ASP A 2 -35.18 12.38 10.15
N SER A 3 -33.89 12.71 9.97
CA SER A 3 -32.82 11.80 10.38
C SER A 3 -31.46 12.50 10.22
N LYS A 4 -30.92 13.07 11.30
CA LYS A 4 -29.46 13.23 11.41
C LYS A 4 -28.88 11.83 11.44
N ARG A 5 -28.29 11.38 10.33
CA ARG A 5 -27.50 10.15 10.27
C ARG A 5 -26.33 10.27 11.24
N VAL A 6 -26.52 9.86 12.49
CA VAL A 6 -25.43 9.61 13.42
C VAL A 6 -24.75 8.33 12.94
N THR A 7 -23.75 8.48 12.08
CA THR A 7 -22.93 7.36 11.64
C THR A 7 -22.05 6.96 12.82
N ARG A 8 -22.48 5.98 13.62
CA ARG A 8 -21.65 5.39 14.68
C ARG A 8 -20.54 4.57 14.02
N SER A 9 -19.33 5.11 13.99
CA SER A 9 -18.11 4.36 13.73
C SER A 9 -17.55 3.87 15.06
N TRP A 10 -17.04 2.64 15.08
CA TRP A 10 -16.46 2.03 16.26
C TRP A 10 -14.95 1.96 16.09
N VAL A 11 -14.24 2.28 17.16
CA VAL A 11 -12.81 2.01 17.24
C VAL A 11 -12.65 0.62 17.86
N ILE A 12 -12.06 -0.30 17.11
CA ILE A 12 -11.85 -1.69 17.53
C ILE A 12 -10.36 -2.00 17.58
N ARG A 13 -9.97 -2.93 18.47
CA ARG A 13 -8.63 -3.52 18.43
C ARG A 13 -8.66 -4.78 17.58
N VAL A 14 -7.81 -4.82 16.57
CA VAL A 14 -7.66 -5.94 15.65
C VAL A 14 -6.28 -6.55 15.84
N LYS A 15 -6.21 -7.87 15.75
CA LYS A 15 -4.95 -8.61 15.76
C LYS A 15 -4.67 -9.09 14.34
N ILE A 16 -3.59 -8.62 13.74
CA ILE A 16 -3.16 -9.01 12.39
C ILE A 16 -1.94 -9.91 12.44
N LYS A 17 -1.82 -10.79 11.46
CA LYS A 17 -0.66 -11.65 11.24
C LYS A 17 -0.38 -11.66 9.74
N GLY A 18 0.88 -11.43 9.36
CA GLY A 18 1.29 -11.58 7.98
C GLY A 18 1.43 -13.04 7.56
N LEU A 19 1.27 -13.30 6.26
CA LEU A 19 1.28 -14.64 5.69
C LEU A 19 2.57 -15.43 6.03
N PHE A 20 3.71 -14.74 6.02
CA PHE A 20 5.03 -15.33 6.28
C PHE A 20 5.58 -15.01 7.69
N SER A 21 4.80 -14.31 8.52
CA SER A 21 5.22 -13.89 9.87
C SER A 21 4.66 -14.84 10.93
N ARG A 22 5.49 -15.21 11.92
CA ARG A 22 5.00 -15.85 13.16
C ARG A 22 4.50 -14.83 14.17
N ASN A 23 4.96 -13.59 14.06
CA ASN A 23 4.63 -12.51 14.97
C ASN A 23 3.28 -11.90 14.62
N MET A 24 2.44 -11.75 15.63
CA MET A 24 1.16 -11.05 15.52
C MET A 24 1.33 -9.62 16.03
N ARG A 25 0.60 -8.68 15.44
CA ARG A 25 0.58 -7.27 15.86
C ARG A 25 -0.85 -6.86 16.16
N TYR A 26 -1.01 -6.08 17.23
CA TYR A 26 -2.27 -5.43 17.53
C TYR A 26 -2.30 -4.06 16.88
N MET A 27 -3.44 -3.67 16.34
CA MET A 27 -3.70 -2.35 15.80
C MET A 27 -5.07 -1.87 16.21
N THR A 28 -5.25 -0.57 16.17
CA THR A 28 -6.55 0.06 16.29
C THR A 28 -7.11 0.29 14.88
N ALA A 29 -8.32 -0.16 14.62
CA ALA A 29 -9.01 0.03 13.35
C ALA A 29 -10.35 0.73 13.58
N GLN A 30 -10.79 1.51 12.61
CA GLN A 30 -12.10 2.14 12.63
C GLN A 30 -13.06 1.37 11.73
N THR A 31 -14.25 1.04 12.24
CA THR A 31 -15.28 0.40 11.43
C THR A 31 -15.93 1.40 10.49
N MET A 32 -16.12 0.98 9.24
CA MET A 32 -16.86 1.72 8.24
C MET A 32 -18.08 0.89 7.84
N ARG A 33 -19.27 1.51 7.87
CA ARG A 33 -20.52 0.81 7.55
C ARG A 33 -20.56 0.28 6.12
N ILE A 34 -19.90 0.99 5.21
CA ILE A 34 -19.86 0.66 3.79
C ILE A 34 -18.43 0.90 3.31
N LEU A 35 -17.63 -0.16 3.28
CA LEU A 35 -16.34 -0.19 2.60
C LEU A 35 -16.55 -0.89 1.25
N LYS A 36 -16.74 -0.10 0.18
CA LYS A 36 -16.89 -0.62 -1.19
C LYS A 36 -15.53 -0.56 -1.87
N LEU A 37 -14.83 -1.69 -1.87
CA LEU A 37 -13.61 -1.86 -2.64
C LEU A 37 -13.90 -2.79 -3.82
N ALA A 38 -13.33 -2.48 -4.97
CA ALA A 38 -13.36 -3.40 -6.09
C ALA A 38 -12.63 -4.70 -5.70
N PRO A 39 -13.12 -5.87 -6.13
CA PRO A 39 -12.36 -7.11 -6.03
C PRO A 39 -10.97 -6.90 -6.63
N GLN A 40 -9.95 -7.38 -5.91
CA GLN A 40 -8.57 -7.36 -6.39
C GLN A 40 -8.25 -8.74 -6.95
N CYS A 41 -7.49 -8.78 -8.04
CA CYS A 41 -6.98 -10.02 -8.60
C CYS A 41 -5.58 -9.80 -9.15
N VAL A 42 -4.80 -10.87 -9.19
CA VAL A 42 -3.52 -10.91 -9.90
C VAL A 42 -3.56 -12.12 -10.80
N GLU A 43 -3.67 -11.87 -12.10
CA GLU A 43 -3.76 -12.92 -13.10
C GLU A 43 -2.45 -13.68 -13.26
N HIS A 44 -2.55 -14.99 -13.42
CA HIS A 44 -1.39 -15.85 -13.69
C HIS A 44 -0.63 -15.41 -14.96
N ALA A 45 -1.35 -14.97 -16.00
CA ALA A 45 -0.77 -14.48 -17.25
C ALA A 45 0.17 -13.28 -17.03
N THR A 46 -0.17 -12.38 -16.09
CA THR A 46 0.66 -11.21 -15.76
C THR A 46 1.97 -11.61 -15.07
N VAL A 47 1.94 -12.65 -14.24
CA VAL A 47 3.10 -13.05 -13.43
C VAL A 47 4.05 -13.94 -14.23
N VAL A 48 3.55 -14.83 -15.09
CA VAL A 48 4.39 -15.78 -15.84
C VAL A 48 5.30 -15.11 -16.87
N VAL A 49 4.90 -13.96 -17.43
CA VAL A 49 5.76 -13.18 -18.34
C VAL A 49 6.92 -12.47 -17.61
N CYS A 50 6.94 -12.50 -16.28
CA CYS A 50 7.92 -11.84 -15.44
C CYS A 50 8.91 -12.87 -14.87
N SER A 51 10.04 -13.07 -15.54
CA SER A 51 11.06 -14.06 -15.13
C SER A 51 11.58 -13.84 -13.70
N HIS A 52 11.67 -12.58 -13.25
CA HIS A 52 12.10 -12.20 -11.90
C HIS A 52 11.08 -12.52 -10.80
N LEU A 53 9.86 -12.90 -11.15
CA LEU A 53 8.78 -13.24 -10.21
C LEU A 53 8.50 -14.75 -10.12
N THR A 54 9.19 -15.58 -10.92
CA THR A 54 8.89 -17.00 -11.08
C THR A 54 8.89 -17.79 -9.76
N ASP A 55 9.92 -17.60 -8.92
CA ASP A 55 10.05 -18.25 -7.62
C ASP A 55 9.05 -17.75 -6.57
N ILE A 56 8.34 -16.66 -6.86
CA ILE A 56 7.36 -16.04 -5.96
C ILE A 56 5.94 -16.05 -6.51
N ALA A 57 5.72 -16.63 -7.68
CA ALA A 57 4.49 -16.50 -8.46
C ALA A 57 3.25 -17.00 -7.71
N GLU A 58 3.31 -18.20 -7.12
CA GLU A 58 2.17 -18.80 -6.42
C GLU A 58 1.63 -17.93 -5.29
N SER A 59 2.51 -17.21 -4.59
CA SER A 59 2.12 -16.33 -3.49
C SER A 59 1.61 -14.95 -3.91
N LEU A 60 1.73 -14.61 -5.19
CA LEU A 60 1.25 -13.36 -5.77
C LEU A 60 -0.11 -13.50 -6.44
N ILE A 61 -0.42 -14.69 -6.94
CA ILE A 61 -1.62 -14.98 -7.75
C ILE A 61 -2.80 -15.25 -6.82
N TYR A 62 -3.91 -14.56 -7.07
CA TYR A 62 -5.17 -14.78 -6.39
C TYR A 62 -6.33 -14.29 -7.27
N ASP A 63 -7.47 -14.95 -7.13
CA ASP A 63 -8.67 -14.65 -7.89
C ASP A 63 -9.67 -13.83 -7.05
N ALA A 64 -10.22 -12.78 -7.66
CA ALA A 64 -11.33 -11.96 -7.19
C ALA A 64 -11.44 -11.75 -5.66
N ALA A 65 -10.33 -11.44 -4.98
CA ALA A 65 -10.29 -11.24 -3.54
C ALA A 65 -11.01 -9.93 -3.18
N ALA A 66 -12.09 -10.03 -2.38
CA ALA A 66 -12.80 -8.88 -1.85
C ALA A 66 -12.10 -8.35 -0.59
N PRO A 67 -11.49 -7.15 -0.61
CA PRO A 67 -10.79 -6.64 0.56
C PRO A 67 -11.78 -6.05 1.58
N TYR A 68 -11.59 -6.39 2.85
CA TYR A 68 -12.45 -5.95 3.97
C TYR A 68 -11.75 -4.97 4.92
N ILE A 69 -10.44 -4.79 4.78
CA ILE A 69 -9.61 -3.95 5.64
C ILE A 69 -8.83 -2.99 4.74
N LEU A 70 -8.89 -1.70 5.05
CA LEU A 70 -8.04 -0.68 4.47
C LEU A 70 -6.92 -0.35 5.45
N ILE A 71 -5.68 -0.44 5.01
CA ILE A 71 -4.51 -0.10 5.82
C ILE A 71 -3.96 1.24 5.32
N GLY A 72 -3.95 2.23 6.20
CA GLY A 72 -3.48 3.57 5.92
C GLY A 72 -1.97 3.77 6.11
N GLN A 73 -1.52 4.98 5.81
CA GLN A 73 -0.13 5.42 5.93
C GLN A 73 0.36 5.44 7.39
N ASP A 74 -0.54 5.62 8.35
CA ASP A 74 -0.27 5.55 9.78
C ASP A 74 0.28 4.18 10.22
N ILE A 75 0.02 3.14 9.43
CA ILE A 75 0.51 1.77 9.65
C ILE A 75 1.61 1.40 8.64
N TRP A 76 2.38 2.39 8.16
CA TRP A 76 3.48 2.22 7.19
C TRP A 76 4.49 1.14 7.59
N GLY A 77 4.76 0.97 8.88
CA GLY A 77 5.69 -0.05 9.39
C GLY A 77 5.28 -1.50 9.08
N LEU A 78 4.03 -1.75 8.66
CA LEU A 78 3.60 -3.04 8.12
C LEU A 78 3.81 -3.17 6.61
N ILE A 79 3.78 -2.05 5.89
CA ILE A 79 3.85 -1.94 4.43
C ILE A 79 5.31 -1.80 3.95
N LEU A 80 6.22 -1.38 4.84
CA LEU A 80 7.65 -1.37 4.55
C LEU A 80 8.13 -2.74 4.06
N SER A 81 8.94 -2.68 3.02
CA SER A 81 9.38 -3.85 2.27
C SER A 81 10.87 -4.10 2.49
N PRO A 82 11.26 -5.06 3.35
CA PRO A 82 12.66 -5.48 3.48
C PRO A 82 13.23 -6.12 2.20
N GLN A 83 12.39 -6.60 1.28
CA GLN A 83 12.84 -7.23 0.04
C GLN A 83 11.97 -6.79 -1.13
N ILE A 84 12.61 -6.49 -2.27
CA ILE A 84 11.97 -6.04 -3.49
C ILE A 84 12.51 -6.87 -4.66
N LYS A 85 11.61 -7.33 -5.53
CA LYS A 85 11.94 -7.96 -6.81
C LYS A 85 11.40 -7.10 -7.94
N SER A 86 12.32 -6.50 -8.69
CA SER A 86 12.00 -5.64 -9.83
C SER A 86 12.49 -6.28 -11.11
N GLY A 87 11.73 -6.08 -12.19
CA GLY A 87 12.10 -6.44 -13.55
C GLY A 87 12.54 -5.21 -14.33
N ARG A 88 12.26 -5.23 -15.63
CA ARG A 88 12.42 -4.09 -16.52
C ARG A 88 11.45 -2.95 -16.18
N ALA A 89 11.69 -1.76 -16.71
CA ALA A 89 10.91 -0.56 -16.44
C ALA A 89 9.40 -0.67 -16.75
N ASN A 90 8.97 -1.64 -17.56
CA ASN A 90 7.58 -1.90 -17.93
C ASN A 90 7.00 -3.16 -17.25
N GLN A 91 7.74 -3.79 -16.34
CA GLN A 91 7.32 -4.98 -15.64
C GLN A 91 6.94 -4.65 -14.20
N PRO A 92 5.96 -5.36 -13.63
CA PRO A 92 5.56 -5.18 -12.24
C PRO A 92 6.70 -5.51 -11.28
N THR A 93 6.70 -4.79 -10.16
CA THR A 93 7.63 -4.99 -9.07
C THR A 93 6.89 -5.67 -7.93
N ALA A 94 7.47 -6.68 -7.32
CA ALA A 94 6.91 -7.30 -6.13
C ALA A 94 7.71 -6.90 -4.90
N SER A 95 7.04 -6.75 -3.77
CA SER A 95 7.69 -6.50 -2.50
C SER A 95 7.19 -7.44 -1.42
N LEU A 96 8.10 -7.87 -0.54
CA LEU A 96 7.75 -8.65 0.65
C LEU A 96 7.58 -7.67 1.80
N THR A 97 6.36 -7.56 2.32
CA THR A 97 6.04 -6.75 3.50
C THR A 97 5.90 -7.63 4.74
N HIS A 98 5.68 -7.00 5.90
CA HIS A 98 5.35 -7.74 7.13
C HIS A 98 3.99 -8.45 7.06
N LEU A 99 3.13 -8.13 6.09
CA LEU A 99 1.81 -8.73 5.91
C LEU A 99 1.79 -9.82 4.84
N GLY A 100 2.68 -9.75 3.85
CA GLY A 100 2.70 -10.67 2.73
C GLY A 100 3.40 -10.07 1.52
N ARG A 101 3.33 -10.77 0.39
CA ARG A 101 3.84 -10.23 -0.88
C ARG A 101 2.79 -9.30 -1.50
N ILE A 102 3.26 -8.18 -2.00
CA ILE A 102 2.46 -7.19 -2.72
C ILE A 102 3.03 -7.08 -4.12
N LEU A 103 2.15 -7.14 -5.12
CA LEU A 103 2.49 -6.81 -6.49
C LEU A 103 2.17 -5.33 -6.73
N HIS A 104 3.19 -4.56 -7.06
CA HIS A 104 3.05 -3.16 -7.45
C HIS A 104 2.83 -3.12 -8.96
N VAL A 105 1.71 -2.51 -9.35
CA VAL A 105 1.38 -2.32 -10.77
C VAL A 105 2.38 -1.35 -11.37
N CYS A 106 3.05 -1.78 -12.43
CA CYS A 106 3.94 -0.93 -13.21
C CYS A 106 3.13 -0.08 -14.19
N CYS A 107 3.44 1.21 -14.23
CA CYS A 107 2.84 2.18 -15.14
C CYS A 107 3.22 1.89 -16.59
N SER A 108 2.39 1.13 -17.31
CA SER A 108 2.45 1.11 -18.76
C SER A 108 1.88 2.42 -19.33
N GLY A 109 2.72 3.45 -19.45
CA GLY A 109 2.59 4.48 -20.49
C GLY A 109 1.70 5.71 -20.25
N LEU A 110 1.04 5.87 -19.10
CA LEU A 110 0.26 7.07 -18.78
C LEU A 110 0.65 7.65 -17.41
N SER A 111 1.91 8.03 -17.24
CA SER A 111 2.24 9.02 -16.22
C SER A 111 1.68 10.37 -16.66
N LEU A 112 0.39 10.61 -16.41
CA LEU A 112 -0.10 11.98 -16.38
C LEU A 112 0.71 12.70 -15.30
N PRO A 113 1.24 13.90 -15.56
CA PRO A 113 1.95 14.65 -14.55
C PRO A 113 1.01 14.85 -13.35
N ILE A 114 1.35 14.23 -12.22
CA ILE A 114 0.66 14.45 -10.96
C ILE A 114 1.12 15.82 -10.49
N ASN A 115 0.20 16.79 -10.49
CA ASN A 115 0.49 18.11 -9.94
C ASN A 115 0.57 17.99 -8.42
N ILE A 116 1.79 17.84 -7.88
CA ILE A 116 2.00 17.76 -6.44
C ILE A 116 1.92 19.19 -5.90
N ILE A 117 0.78 19.55 -5.32
CA ILE A 117 0.65 20.79 -4.54
C ILE A 117 1.30 20.52 -3.19
N HIS A 118 2.56 20.94 -3.06
CA HIS A 118 3.22 21.01 -1.76
C HIS A 118 2.61 22.18 -0.97
N HIS A 119 1.69 21.90 -0.04
CA HIS A 119 1.32 22.86 0.99
C HIS A 119 2.45 22.93 2.04
N LEU A 120 3.63 23.39 1.63
CA LEU A 120 4.62 23.87 2.57
C LEU A 120 4.15 25.26 3.01
N ARG A 121 3.68 25.35 4.25
CA ARG A 121 3.52 26.63 4.91
C ARG A 121 4.93 27.16 5.18
N PRO A 122 5.35 28.31 4.64
CA PRO A 122 6.59 28.94 5.05
C PRO A 122 6.50 29.17 6.57
N SER A 123 7.44 28.63 7.32
CA SER A 123 7.68 29.08 8.69
C SER A 123 8.44 30.38 8.55
N ASP A 124 7.85 31.48 9.02
CA ASP A 124 8.49 32.80 9.09
C ASP A 124 9.60 32.77 10.15
N THR A 125 10.69 32.08 9.88
CA THR A 125 11.89 32.10 10.72
C THR A 125 13.13 31.91 9.86
N SER A 126 13.63 33.06 9.37
CA SER A 126 15.01 33.41 9.00
C SER A 126 15.79 32.49 8.04
N ASP A 127 16.23 33.10 6.94
CA ASP A 127 17.18 32.57 5.97
C ASP A 127 18.39 31.90 6.61
N VAL A 128 18.49 30.58 6.48
CA VAL A 128 19.75 29.85 6.65
C VAL A 128 20.09 29.20 5.31
N VAL A 129 21.14 29.75 4.71
CA VAL A 129 21.76 29.33 3.46
C VAL A 129 22.10 27.83 3.49
N LEU A 130 21.41 27.04 2.66
CA LEU A 130 21.76 25.65 2.35
C LEU A 130 22.86 25.64 1.27
N ASN A 131 24.09 25.89 1.68
CA ASN A 131 25.26 25.38 0.96
C ASN A 131 25.80 24.18 1.75
N ASP A 132 26.22 23.14 1.02
CA ASP A 132 26.87 21.91 1.47
C ASP A 132 25.98 20.70 1.83
N ILE A 133 25.25 20.17 0.84
CA ILE A 133 25.10 18.70 0.71
C ILE A 133 25.21 18.29 -0.76
N VAL A 134 26.34 18.58 -1.40
CA VAL A 134 26.90 17.72 -2.47
C VAL A 134 28.41 17.72 -2.28
N LYS A 135 28.93 16.61 -1.75
CA LYS A 135 30.28 16.14 -2.02
C LYS A 135 30.26 14.63 -2.10
#